data_AF-A0A382USC0-F1
#
_entry.id   AF-A0A382USC0-F1
#
_cell.length_a   1.000
_cell.length_b   1.000
_cell.length_c   1.000
_cell.angle_alpha   90.00
_cell.angle_beta   90.00
_cell.angle_gamma   90.00
#
_symmetry.space_group_name_H-M   'P 1'
#
loop_
_entity.id
_entity.type
_entity.pdbx_description
1 polymer ?
#
loop_
_entity_poly.entity_id
_entity_poly.type
_entity_poly.pdbx_seq_one_letter_code
_entity_poly.pdbx_strand_id
1 'polypeptide(L)'
;MGMPYGFCDTLAKLVPFEVGVTLEKALEQDEELRRRYRNEAEVTQLIDNAQRLEGMPRNAGKHAGGLVIAPEPIAEFSPLYWEPGMTQAVTQFDKDDLEAIGLVKFDFLGLRTLTVIDWAIRLVNETRAKKGQEPIDLEQLSPDDPKVYRLICTGRTTALFQLESRGMQELIQRLHPDHFDELVALVALFRPGPLQSGMVDDFINRKHGREPVVYLHDRIKTILEPTYGVILYQEQVMEIAQQLSGFSLGSAD
;
A
#
# COMPACT_ATOMS: atom_id res chain seq x y z
N MET A 1 -13.09 -4.41 34.96
CA MET A 1 -12.19 -3.50 35.72
C MET A 1 -12.89 -2.23 36.22
N GLY A 2 -14.09 -1.86 35.75
CA GLY A 2 -14.89 -0.79 36.39
C GLY A 2 -14.32 0.64 36.26
N MET A 3 -13.27 0.82 35.46
CA MET A 3 -12.60 2.10 35.26
C MET A 3 -13.48 3.08 34.47
N PRO A 4 -13.49 4.39 34.83
CA PRO A 4 -14.22 5.39 34.07
C PRO A 4 -13.73 5.50 32.62
N TYR A 5 -14.64 5.78 31.69
CA TYR A 5 -14.28 5.94 30.27
C TYR A 5 -13.16 6.96 30.04
N GLY A 6 -13.23 8.12 30.72
CA GLY A 6 -12.22 9.17 30.59
C GLY A 6 -10.82 8.72 31.04
N PHE A 7 -10.73 7.82 32.02
CA PHE A 7 -9.45 7.25 32.44
C PHE A 7 -8.88 6.35 31.33
N CYS A 8 -9.68 5.42 30.80
CA CYS A 8 -9.26 4.53 29.71
C CYS A 8 -8.89 5.30 28.43
N ASP A 9 -9.64 6.34 28.08
CA ASP A 9 -9.39 7.19 26.92
C ASP A 9 -8.04 7.92 27.01
N THR A 10 -7.65 8.39 28.20
CA THR A 10 -6.33 9.02 28.39
C THR A 10 -5.17 8.07 28.10
N LEU A 11 -5.34 6.78 28.37
CA LEU A 11 -4.32 5.76 28.10
C LEU A 11 -4.33 5.34 26.63
N ALA A 12 -5.51 5.18 26.04
CA ALA A 12 -5.66 4.81 24.63
C ALA A 12 -5.03 5.86 23.68
N LYS A 13 -5.09 7.15 24.05
CA LYS A 13 -4.47 8.25 23.28
C LYS A 13 -2.94 8.25 23.29
N LEU A 14 -2.31 7.53 24.22
CA LEU A 14 -0.86 7.35 24.27
C LEU A 14 -0.38 6.17 23.42
N VAL A 15 -1.30 5.37 22.88
CA VAL A 15 -0.96 4.31 21.92
C VAL A 15 -0.80 4.95 20.53
N PRO A 16 0.35 4.76 19.85
CA PRO A 16 0.60 5.30 18.53
C PRO A 16 -0.48 4.92 17.52
N PHE A 17 -0.86 5.86 16.65
CA PHE A 17 -1.82 5.62 15.58
C PHE A 17 -1.13 5.00 14.35
N GLU A 18 -0.61 3.79 14.52
CA GLU A 18 0.07 3.02 13.49
C GLU A 18 -0.66 1.69 13.23
N VAL A 19 -0.70 1.26 11.96
CA VAL A 19 -1.31 -0.02 11.60
C VAL A 19 -0.47 -1.15 12.17
N GLY A 20 -1.09 -2.04 12.96
CA GLY A 20 -0.39 -3.17 13.58
C GLY A 20 0.49 -2.78 14.78
N VAL A 21 0.23 -1.64 15.41
CA VAL A 21 0.86 -1.29 16.69
C VAL A 21 0.54 -2.35 17.75
N THR A 22 1.55 -2.73 18.53
CA THR A 22 1.40 -3.60 19.70
C THR A 22 1.60 -2.80 20.98
N LEU A 23 1.03 -3.28 22.09
CA LEU A 23 1.21 -2.66 23.41
C LEU A 23 2.68 -2.61 23.84
N GLU A 24 3.47 -3.61 23.45
CA GLU A 24 4.92 -3.62 23.65
C GLU A 24 5.59 -2.45 22.93
N LYS A 25 5.33 -2.28 21.63
CA LYS A 25 5.87 -1.16 20.84
C LYS A 25 5.38 0.19 21.39
N ALA A 26 4.12 0.28 21.80
CA ALA A 26 3.58 1.49 22.40
C ALA A 26 4.33 1.89 23.68
N LEU A 27 4.65 0.93 24.54
CA LEU A 27 5.46 1.15 25.75
C LEU A 27 6.93 1.51 25.44
N GLU A 28 7.46 1.09 24.29
CA GLU A 28 8.80 1.44 23.81
C GLU A 28 8.87 2.86 23.22
N GLN A 29 7.80 3.31 22.57
CA GLN A 29 7.77 4.58 21.86
C GLN A 29 7.28 5.75 22.73
N ASP A 30 6.35 5.53 23.66
CA ASP A 30 5.74 6.59 24.46
C ASP A 30 6.25 6.59 25.92
N GLU A 31 7.00 7.63 26.29
CA GLU A 31 7.57 7.77 27.64
C GLU A 31 6.50 7.93 28.73
N GLU A 32 5.39 8.60 28.42
CA GLU A 32 4.32 8.86 29.37
C GLU A 32 3.55 7.57 29.66
N LEU A 33 3.22 6.78 28.64
CA LEU A 33 2.60 5.46 28.80
C LEU A 33 3.47 4.55 29.66
N ARG A 34 4.79 4.53 29.40
CA ARG A 34 5.75 3.77 30.21
C ARG A 34 5.82 4.28 31.65
N ARG A 35 5.80 5.59 31.86
CA ARG A 35 5.79 6.20 33.20
C ARG A 35 4.53 5.80 33.97
N ARG A 36 3.36 5.89 33.35
CA ARG A 36 2.09 5.50 33.98
C ARG A 36 2.04 4.00 34.26
N TYR A 37 2.49 3.17 33.32
CA TYR A 37 2.61 1.71 33.52
C TYR A 37 3.48 1.32 34.73
N ARG A 38 4.58 2.05 34.99
CA ARG A 38 5.47 1.77 36.13
C ARG A 38 4.98 2.31 37.47
N ASN A 39 4.21 3.39 37.47
CA ASN A 39 3.90 4.16 38.69
C ASN A 39 2.43 4.07 39.14
N GLU A 40 1.51 3.66 38.26
CA GLU A 40 0.08 3.55 38.55
C GLU A 40 -0.34 2.08 38.52
N ALA A 41 -0.59 1.48 39.69
CA ALA A 41 -0.94 0.06 39.82
C ALA A 41 -2.17 -0.34 38.98
N GLU A 42 -3.16 0.55 38.87
CA GLU A 42 -4.35 0.35 38.03
C GLU A 42 -3.98 0.28 36.54
N VAL A 43 -3.01 1.08 36.08
CA VAL A 43 -2.53 1.06 34.69
C VAL A 43 -1.72 -0.19 34.41
N THR A 44 -0.86 -0.61 35.34
CA THR A 44 -0.13 -1.88 35.24
C THR A 44 -1.09 -3.04 35.04
N GLN A 45 -2.10 -3.15 35.90
CA GLN A 45 -3.09 -4.22 35.82
C GLN A 45 -3.91 -4.17 34.52
N LEU A 46 -4.26 -2.97 34.05
CA LEU A 46 -4.98 -2.80 32.78
C LEU A 46 -4.14 -3.30 31.60
N ILE A 47 -2.89 -2.85 31.50
CA ILE A 47 -2.00 -3.16 30.38
C ILE A 47 -1.61 -4.64 30.38
N ASP A 48 -1.27 -5.23 31.54
CA ASP A 48 -0.93 -6.65 31.64
C ASP A 48 -2.09 -7.56 31.20
N ASN A 49 -3.33 -7.18 31.54
CA ASN A 49 -4.51 -7.90 31.07
C ASN A 49 -4.77 -7.67 29.58
N ALA A 50 -4.56 -6.44 29.09
CA ALA A 50 -4.75 -6.11 27.68
C ALA A 50 -3.73 -6.86 26.79
N GLN A 51 -2.48 -6.99 27.21
CA GLN A 51 -1.45 -7.77 26.50
C GLN A 51 -1.85 -9.24 26.32
N ARG A 52 -2.56 -9.83 27.28
CA ARG A 52 -3.07 -11.21 27.17
C ARG A 52 -4.22 -11.36 26.17
N LEU A 53 -4.92 -10.27 25.88
CA LEU A 53 -6.07 -10.23 24.98
C LEU A 53 -5.71 -9.62 23.61
N GLU A 54 -4.50 -9.12 23.46
CA GLU A 54 -4.02 -8.50 22.22
C GLU A 54 -4.06 -9.51 21.07
N GLY A 55 -4.56 -9.06 19.91
CA GLY A 55 -4.69 -9.89 18.72
C GLY A 55 -5.83 -10.92 18.75
N MET A 56 -6.58 -11.05 19.85
CA MET A 56 -7.70 -12.00 19.91
C MET A 56 -8.87 -11.54 19.02
N PRO A 57 -9.50 -12.46 18.25
CA PRO A 57 -10.71 -12.16 17.51
C PRO A 57 -11.83 -11.69 18.45
N ARG A 58 -12.39 -10.51 18.20
CA ARG A 58 -13.45 -9.92 19.04
C ARG A 58 -14.85 -10.38 18.63
N ASN A 59 -15.13 -10.39 17.32
CA ASN A 59 -16.43 -10.68 16.74
C ASN A 59 -16.29 -10.96 15.24
N ALA A 60 -17.29 -11.59 14.63
CA ALA A 60 -17.40 -11.68 13.17
C ALA A 60 -17.54 -10.27 12.56
N GLY A 61 -16.82 -10.01 11.47
CA GLY A 61 -16.86 -8.73 10.75
C GLY A 61 -18.23 -8.46 10.14
N LYS A 62 -18.70 -7.21 10.18
CA LYS A 62 -20.03 -6.81 9.70
C LYS A 62 -20.12 -6.60 8.18
N HIS A 63 -18.99 -6.50 7.50
CA HIS A 63 -18.92 -6.31 6.06
C HIS A 63 -18.08 -7.44 5.47
N ALA A 64 -18.61 -8.10 4.43
CA ALA A 64 -17.84 -9.11 3.70
C ALA A 64 -16.56 -8.48 3.14
N GLY A 65 -15.42 -9.15 3.34
CA GLY A 65 -14.13 -8.70 2.83
C GLY A 65 -13.96 -8.87 1.32
N GLY A 66 -14.87 -9.62 0.69
CA GLY A 66 -14.85 -9.95 -0.71
C GLY A 66 -15.97 -10.91 -1.11
N LEU A 67 -15.93 -11.35 -2.37
CA LEU A 67 -16.75 -12.43 -2.93
C LEU A 67 -15.89 -13.67 -3.11
N VAL A 68 -16.43 -14.84 -2.79
CA VAL A 68 -15.81 -16.14 -3.10
C VAL A 68 -16.64 -16.88 -4.14
N ILE A 69 -15.96 -17.56 -5.09
CA ILE A 69 -16.58 -18.39 -6.11
C ILE A 69 -16.11 -19.83 -5.92
N ALA A 70 -17.06 -20.74 -5.75
CA ALA A 70 -16.83 -22.17 -5.65
C ALA A 70 -17.43 -22.91 -6.87
N PRO A 71 -16.84 -24.04 -7.29
CA PRO A 71 -17.36 -24.84 -8.41
C PRO A 71 -18.65 -25.61 -8.08
N GLU A 72 -18.89 -25.84 -6.79
CA GLU A 72 -20.06 -26.51 -6.21
C GLU A 72 -20.67 -25.60 -5.12
N PRO A 73 -21.83 -25.95 -4.49
CA PRO A 73 -22.39 -25.13 -3.42
C PRO A 73 -21.37 -24.82 -2.33
N ILE A 74 -21.27 -23.55 -1.93
CA ILE A 74 -20.23 -23.06 -1.00
C ILE A 74 -20.19 -23.82 0.34
N ALA A 75 -21.32 -24.40 0.76
CA ALA A 75 -21.44 -25.21 1.96
C ALA A 75 -20.63 -26.52 1.93
N GLU A 76 -20.24 -27.01 0.75
CA GLU A 76 -19.34 -28.16 0.59
C GLU A 76 -17.87 -27.81 0.93
N PHE A 77 -17.52 -26.52 0.93
CA PHE A 77 -16.15 -26.04 1.18
C PHE A 77 -15.99 -25.31 2.50
N SER A 78 -16.99 -24.54 2.94
CA SER A 78 -16.96 -23.78 4.18
C SER A 78 -18.33 -23.78 4.85
N PRO A 79 -18.41 -23.97 6.18
CA PRO A 79 -19.58 -23.59 6.96
C PRO A 79 -19.92 -22.11 6.74
N LEU A 80 -21.20 -21.78 6.90
CA LEU A 80 -21.72 -20.44 6.74
C LEU A 80 -22.01 -19.79 8.10
N TYR A 81 -21.80 -18.48 8.16
CA TYR A 81 -22.19 -17.61 9.26
C TYR A 81 -23.34 -16.71 8.81
N TRP A 82 -24.34 -16.55 9.69
CA TRP A 82 -25.52 -15.73 9.45
C TRP A 82 -25.89 -14.98 10.74
N GLU A 83 -25.79 -13.66 10.72
CA GLU A 83 -26.27 -12.80 11.82
C GLU A 83 -27.71 -12.33 11.56
N PRO A 84 -28.59 -12.25 12.59
CA PRO A 84 -29.91 -11.68 12.43
C PRO A 84 -29.86 -10.27 11.82
N GLY A 85 -30.56 -10.08 10.69
CA GLY A 85 -30.57 -8.82 9.93
C GLY A 85 -29.64 -8.78 8.71
N MET A 86 -28.78 -9.80 8.52
CA MET A 86 -28.05 -9.97 7.27
C MET A 86 -28.96 -10.50 6.16
N THR A 87 -28.78 -9.99 4.95
CA THR A 87 -29.48 -10.45 3.74
C THR A 87 -28.76 -11.61 3.05
N GLN A 88 -27.48 -11.82 3.36
CA GLN A 88 -26.63 -12.84 2.77
C GLN A 88 -25.77 -13.51 3.84
N ALA A 89 -25.52 -14.81 3.67
CA ALA A 89 -24.55 -15.56 4.46
C ALA A 89 -23.12 -15.15 4.09
N VAL A 90 -22.20 -15.29 5.03
CA VAL A 90 -20.76 -15.21 4.77
C VAL A 90 -20.10 -16.54 5.13
N THR A 91 -18.93 -16.82 4.56
CA THR A 91 -18.13 -17.99 4.96
C THR A 91 -17.60 -17.81 6.38
N GLN A 92 -17.46 -18.91 7.12
CA GLN A 92 -16.79 -18.89 8.42
C GLN A 92 -15.27 -18.84 8.29
N PHE A 93 -14.72 -19.40 7.22
CA PHE A 93 -13.32 -19.22 6.85
C PHE A 93 -13.08 -17.79 6.34
N ASP A 94 -11.95 -17.24 6.77
CA ASP A 94 -11.51 -15.92 6.32
C ASP A 94 -10.86 -15.98 4.92
N LYS A 95 -10.30 -14.85 4.48
CA LYS A 95 -9.75 -14.73 3.12
C LYS A 95 -8.59 -15.72 2.88
N ASP A 96 -7.76 -15.95 3.90
CA ASP A 96 -6.51 -16.71 3.77
C ASP A 96 -6.83 -18.21 3.86
N ASP A 97 -7.75 -18.57 4.75
CA ASP A 97 -8.27 -19.94 4.86
C ASP A 97 -9.00 -20.39 3.57
N LEU A 98 -9.81 -19.51 2.95
CA LEU A 98 -10.51 -19.81 1.70
C LEU A 98 -9.56 -20.00 0.52
N GLU A 99 -8.49 -19.21 0.45
CA GLU A 99 -7.46 -19.33 -0.58
C GLU A 99 -6.66 -20.63 -0.40
N ALA A 100 -6.34 -21.00 0.85
CA ALA A 100 -5.63 -22.23 1.17
C ALA A 100 -6.40 -23.51 0.77
N ILE A 101 -7.74 -23.48 0.81
CA ILE A 101 -8.57 -24.59 0.32
C ILE A 101 -8.87 -24.53 -1.19
N GLY A 102 -8.22 -23.59 -1.90
CA GLY A 102 -8.24 -23.51 -3.37
C GLY A 102 -9.45 -22.79 -3.95
N LEU A 103 -10.20 -22.02 -3.16
CA LEU A 103 -11.29 -21.21 -3.69
C LEU A 103 -10.80 -19.88 -4.26
N VAL A 104 -11.40 -19.46 -5.37
CA VAL A 104 -11.11 -18.18 -6.00
C VAL A 104 -11.88 -17.08 -5.28
N LYS A 105 -11.18 -16.02 -4.89
CA LYS A 105 -11.77 -14.86 -4.21
C LYS A 105 -11.54 -13.56 -4.98
N PHE A 106 -12.44 -12.62 -4.75
CA PHE A 106 -12.37 -11.25 -5.22
C PHE A 106 -12.52 -10.31 -4.03
N ASP A 107 -11.45 -9.61 -3.68
CA ASP A 107 -11.48 -8.70 -2.53
C ASP A 107 -12.23 -7.42 -2.86
N PHE A 108 -12.99 -6.89 -1.90
CA PHE A 108 -13.57 -5.57 -2.02
C PHE A 108 -12.59 -4.53 -1.54
N LEU A 109 -12.12 -3.68 -2.46
CA LEU A 109 -11.33 -2.50 -2.13
C LEU A 109 -12.21 -1.26 -2.22
N GLY A 110 -12.36 -0.54 -1.10
CA GLY A 110 -13.18 0.68 -1.01
C GLY A 110 -12.59 1.92 -1.72
N LEU A 111 -11.73 1.72 -2.71
CA LEU A 111 -11.03 2.79 -3.41
C LEU A 111 -11.97 3.49 -4.40
N ARG A 112 -12.20 4.80 -4.23
CA ARG A 112 -13.11 5.57 -5.08
C ARG A 112 -12.46 6.15 -6.34
N THR A 113 -11.16 5.96 -6.54
CA THR A 113 -10.40 6.55 -7.65
C THR A 113 -11.01 6.21 -9.01
N LEU A 114 -11.36 4.95 -9.26
CA LEU A 114 -12.00 4.54 -10.50
C LEU A 114 -13.39 5.16 -10.69
N THR A 115 -14.15 5.34 -9.61
CA THR A 115 -15.44 6.05 -9.67
C THR A 115 -15.25 7.52 -10.07
N VAL A 116 -14.24 8.19 -9.51
CA VAL A 116 -13.92 9.58 -9.87
C VAL A 116 -13.50 9.68 -11.33
N ILE A 117 -12.67 8.74 -11.82
CA ILE A 117 -12.25 8.68 -13.23
C ILE A 117 -13.45 8.44 -14.15
N ASP A 118 -14.34 7.49 -13.84
CA ASP A 118 -15.56 7.23 -14.62
C ASP A 118 -16.43 8.48 -14.74
N TRP A 119 -16.68 9.19 -13.63
CA TRP A 119 -17.45 10.43 -13.66
C TRP A 119 -16.77 11.53 -14.48
N ALA A 120 -15.45 11.68 -14.33
CA ALA A 120 -14.68 12.66 -15.09
C ALA A 120 -14.76 12.39 -16.61
N ILE A 121 -14.58 11.13 -17.03
CA ILE A 121 -14.65 10.74 -18.44
C ILE A 121 -16.05 10.95 -19.01
N ARG A 122 -17.11 10.61 -18.26
CA ARG A 122 -18.50 10.88 -18.68
C ARG A 122 -18.73 12.37 -18.95
N LEU A 123 -18.38 13.23 -18.01
CA LEU A 123 -18.55 14.68 -18.14
C LEU A 123 -17.73 15.28 -19.30
N VAL A 124 -16.50 14.81 -19.48
CA VAL A 124 -15.65 15.25 -20.60
C VAL A 124 -16.24 14.80 -21.93
N ASN A 125 -16.72 13.56 -22.04
CA ASN A 125 -17.32 13.03 -23.26
C ASN A 125 -18.64 13.71 -23.61
N GLU A 126 -19.47 14.09 -22.63
CA GLU A 126 -20.65 14.94 -22.87
C GLU A 126 -20.27 16.29 -23.51
N THR A 127 -19.16 16.88 -23.07
CA THR A 127 -18.66 18.14 -23.63
C THR A 127 -18.08 17.96 -25.03
N ARG A 128 -17.37 16.86 -25.29
CA ARG A 128 -16.81 16.51 -26.60
C ARG A 128 -17.92 16.23 -27.61
N ALA A 129 -18.98 15.52 -27.22
CA ALA A 129 -20.14 15.24 -28.06
C ALA A 129 -20.82 16.54 -28.55
N LYS A 130 -20.98 17.55 -27.68
CA LYS A 130 -21.51 18.87 -28.05
C LYS A 130 -20.64 19.61 -29.08
N LYS A 131 -19.36 19.26 -29.18
CA LYS A 131 -18.38 19.82 -30.13
C LYS A 131 -18.17 18.92 -31.36
N GLY A 132 -18.88 17.81 -31.48
CA GLY A 132 -18.69 16.83 -32.56
C GLY A 132 -17.33 16.12 -32.51
N GLN A 133 -16.74 15.98 -31.33
CA GLN A 133 -15.46 15.30 -31.12
C GLN A 133 -15.66 13.86 -30.66
N GLU A 134 -14.77 12.97 -31.08
CA GLU A 134 -14.76 11.57 -30.62
C GLU A 134 -14.59 11.48 -29.10
N PRO A 135 -15.23 10.47 -28.45
CA PRO A 135 -15.09 10.24 -27.02
C PRO A 135 -13.66 9.84 -26.66
N ILE A 136 -13.28 10.10 -25.40
CA ILE A 136 -12.04 9.61 -24.83
C ILE A 136 -12.20 8.12 -24.52
N ASP A 137 -11.25 7.33 -25.02
CA ASP A 137 -10.97 5.98 -24.57
C ASP A 137 -9.74 6.02 -23.65
N LEU A 138 -9.91 5.55 -22.41
CA LEU A 138 -8.84 5.52 -21.41
C LEU A 138 -7.71 4.58 -21.80
N GLU A 139 -8.02 3.45 -22.46
CA GLU A 139 -7.04 2.43 -22.84
C GLU A 139 -6.12 2.90 -23.96
N GLN A 140 -6.52 3.97 -24.67
CA GLN A 140 -5.76 4.55 -25.78
C GLN A 140 -4.96 5.80 -25.38
N LEU A 141 -5.00 6.22 -24.11
CA LEU A 141 -4.23 7.37 -23.66
C LEU A 141 -2.73 7.04 -23.65
N SER A 142 -1.93 7.93 -24.25
CA SER A 142 -0.48 7.81 -24.21
C SER A 142 0.05 8.14 -22.80
N PRO A 143 0.97 7.34 -22.25
CA PRO A 143 1.61 7.63 -20.98
C PRO A 143 2.66 8.76 -21.10
N ASP A 144 3.04 9.20 -22.30
CA ASP A 144 4.21 10.05 -22.54
C ASP A 144 3.88 11.54 -22.74
N ASP A 145 2.75 12.04 -22.21
CA ASP A 145 2.37 13.46 -22.39
C ASP A 145 3.27 14.40 -21.55
N PRO A 146 4.14 15.23 -22.17
CA PRO A 146 5.05 16.12 -21.43
C PRO A 146 4.32 17.20 -20.63
N LYS A 147 3.05 17.51 -20.93
CA LYS A 147 2.24 18.44 -20.12
C LYS A 147 1.88 17.82 -18.77
N VAL A 148 1.61 16.52 -18.74
CA VAL A 148 1.30 15.79 -17.50
C VAL A 148 2.52 15.74 -16.60
N TYR A 149 3.68 15.37 -17.13
CA TYR A 149 4.94 15.35 -16.35
C TYR A 149 5.34 16.74 -15.84
N ARG A 150 5.18 17.79 -16.65
CA ARG A 150 5.40 19.17 -16.20
C ARG A 150 4.47 19.56 -15.04
N LEU A 151 3.20 19.15 -15.08
CA LEU A 151 2.26 19.38 -13.98
C LEU A 151 2.69 18.63 -12.71
N ILE A 152 3.01 17.34 -12.84
CA ILE A 152 3.47 16.50 -11.72
C ILE A 152 4.72 17.12 -11.07
N CYS A 153 5.71 17.53 -11.88
CA CYS A 153 6.94 18.18 -11.43
C CYS A 153 6.72 19.49 -10.62
N THR A 154 5.55 20.12 -10.69
CA THR A 154 5.26 21.28 -9.82
C THR A 154 5.06 20.91 -8.35
N GLY A 155 4.88 19.61 -8.04
CA GLY A 155 4.47 19.11 -6.73
C GLY A 155 3.01 19.42 -6.36
N ARG A 156 2.22 20.00 -7.29
CA ARG A 156 0.78 20.24 -7.09
C ARG A 156 -0.04 19.01 -7.47
N THR A 157 0.20 17.92 -6.76
CA THR A 157 -0.33 16.58 -7.06
C THR A 157 -1.49 16.16 -6.16
N THR A 158 -2.16 17.10 -5.50
CA THR A 158 -3.39 16.83 -4.76
C THR A 158 -4.44 16.19 -5.69
N ALA A 159 -5.10 15.13 -5.22
CA ALA A 159 -6.01 14.29 -5.99
C ALA A 159 -5.36 13.48 -7.13
N LEU A 160 -4.03 13.44 -7.24
CA LEU A 160 -3.34 12.42 -8.03
C LEU A 160 -3.06 11.22 -7.14
N PHE A 161 -3.78 10.13 -7.39
CA PHE A 161 -3.73 8.91 -6.58
C PHE A 161 -2.29 8.49 -6.24
N GLN A 162 -2.04 8.19 -4.96
CA GLN A 162 -0.74 7.84 -4.36
C GLN A 162 0.33 8.95 -4.33
N LEU A 163 0.14 10.05 -5.06
CA LEU A 163 1.12 11.13 -5.18
C LEU A 163 0.80 12.36 -4.30
N GLU A 164 -0.18 12.26 -3.41
CA GLU A 164 -0.80 13.43 -2.75
C GLU A 164 -0.09 13.87 -1.46
N SER A 165 0.69 12.98 -0.84
CA SER A 165 1.30 13.26 0.47
C SER A 165 2.36 14.34 0.33
N ARG A 166 2.54 15.16 1.38
CA ARG A 166 3.55 16.22 1.39
C ARG A 166 4.96 15.68 1.12
N GLY A 167 5.34 14.57 1.77
CA GLY A 167 6.65 13.97 1.54
C GLY A 167 6.83 13.48 0.11
N MET A 168 5.77 12.93 -0.50
CA MET A 168 5.79 12.51 -1.89
C MET A 168 5.91 13.70 -2.84
N GLN A 169 5.22 14.81 -2.55
CA GLN A 169 5.34 16.06 -3.32
C GLN A 169 6.77 16.63 -3.28
N GLU A 170 7.39 16.62 -2.11
CA GLU A 170 8.80 17.03 -1.93
C GLU A 170 9.74 16.09 -2.71
N LEU A 171 9.50 14.78 -2.68
CA LEU A 171 10.25 13.80 -3.47
C LEU A 171 10.10 14.03 -4.97
N ILE A 172 8.88 14.26 -5.46
CA ILE A 172 8.60 14.56 -6.88
C ILE A 172 9.38 15.79 -7.35
N GLN A 173 9.40 16.86 -6.56
CA GLN A 173 10.14 18.08 -6.90
C GLN A 173 11.65 17.87 -6.94
N ARG A 174 12.18 16.93 -6.15
CA ARG A 174 13.60 16.57 -6.19
C ARG A 174 13.92 15.65 -7.38
N LEU A 175 13.05 14.69 -7.66
CA LEU A 175 13.25 13.69 -8.72
C LEU A 175 13.00 14.28 -10.12
N HIS A 176 12.01 15.17 -10.27
CA HIS A 176 11.56 15.71 -11.55
C HIS A 176 11.20 14.61 -12.58
N PRO A 177 10.17 13.79 -12.32
CA PRO A 177 9.84 12.67 -13.19
C PRO A 177 9.44 13.12 -14.60
N ASP A 178 9.97 12.47 -15.64
CA ASP A 178 9.72 12.84 -17.04
C ASP A 178 9.22 11.70 -17.95
N HIS A 179 9.13 10.48 -17.42
CA HIS A 179 8.51 9.33 -18.08
C HIS A 179 7.85 8.38 -17.05
N PHE A 180 7.11 7.38 -17.53
CA PHE A 180 6.22 6.59 -16.70
C PHE A 180 6.95 5.72 -15.66
N ASP A 181 8.10 5.13 -16.04
CA ASP A 181 8.88 4.26 -15.15
C ASP A 181 9.33 4.99 -13.87
N GLU A 182 9.52 6.31 -13.94
CA GLU A 182 9.86 7.11 -12.77
C GLU A 182 8.68 7.37 -11.84
N LEU A 183 7.45 7.34 -12.36
CA LEU A 183 6.26 7.34 -11.50
C LEU A 183 6.13 6.03 -10.74
N VAL A 184 6.48 4.91 -11.38
CA VAL A 184 6.58 3.60 -10.72
C VAL A 184 7.68 3.62 -9.66
N ALA A 185 8.85 4.19 -9.99
CA ALA A 185 9.96 4.34 -9.05
C ALA A 185 9.61 5.21 -7.84
N LEU A 186 8.85 6.31 -8.01
CA LEU A 186 8.42 7.16 -6.90
C LEU A 186 7.69 6.38 -5.80
N VAL A 187 6.76 5.51 -6.17
CA VAL A 187 6.00 4.70 -5.21
C VAL A 187 6.89 3.68 -4.50
N ALA A 188 7.90 3.14 -5.20
CA ALA A 188 8.88 2.23 -4.59
C ALA A 188 9.85 2.96 -3.64
N LEU A 189 10.33 4.14 -4.04
CA LEU A 189 11.28 4.98 -3.30
C LEU A 189 10.65 5.63 -2.08
N PHE A 190 9.35 5.95 -2.10
CA PHE A 190 8.65 6.57 -0.97
C PHE A 190 8.22 5.54 0.09
N ARG A 191 9.19 4.75 0.56
CA ARG A 191 9.04 3.77 1.64
C ARG A 191 10.11 4.00 2.71
N PRO A 192 9.86 3.64 3.99
CA PRO A 192 10.80 3.91 5.08
C PRO A 192 12.21 3.36 4.83
N GLY A 193 12.33 2.13 4.29
CA GLY A 193 13.62 1.51 3.98
C GLY A 193 14.46 2.33 2.99
N PRO A 194 14.01 2.55 1.75
CA PRO A 194 14.73 3.36 0.77
C PRO A 194 15.04 4.79 1.23
N LEU A 195 14.12 5.44 1.97
CA LEU A 195 14.34 6.80 2.48
C LEU A 195 15.45 6.85 3.54
N GLN A 196 15.63 5.80 4.33
CA GLN A 196 16.63 5.74 5.40
C GLN A 196 17.99 5.21 4.94
N SER A 197 18.05 4.48 3.82
CA SER A 197 19.28 3.85 3.33
C SER A 197 20.14 4.74 2.43
N GLY A 198 19.67 5.94 2.06
CA GLY A 198 20.32 6.81 1.07
C GLY A 198 20.03 6.44 -0.38
N MET A 199 19.31 5.35 -0.63
CA MET A 199 18.96 4.86 -1.97
C MET A 199 18.21 5.92 -2.82
N VAL A 200 17.35 6.71 -2.18
CA VAL A 200 16.62 7.79 -2.85
C VAL A 200 17.56 8.88 -3.38
N ASP A 201 18.60 9.20 -2.62
CA ASP A 201 19.57 10.23 -3.00
C ASP A 201 20.44 9.74 -4.17
N ASP A 202 20.91 8.49 -4.12
CA ASP A 202 21.68 7.87 -5.20
C ASP A 202 20.86 7.87 -6.51
N PHE A 203 19.59 7.46 -6.46
CA PHE A 203 18.71 7.44 -7.62
C PHE A 203 18.58 8.84 -8.25
N ILE A 204 18.28 9.86 -7.44
CA ILE A 204 18.12 11.24 -7.90
C ILE A 204 19.43 11.81 -8.43
N ASN A 205 20.55 11.58 -7.74
CA ASN A 205 21.85 12.09 -8.14
C ASN A 205 22.33 11.47 -9.46
N ARG A 206 22.15 10.16 -9.63
CA ARG A 206 22.50 9.45 -10.86
C ARG A 206 21.64 9.86 -12.03
N LYS A 207 20.33 9.98 -11.83
CA LYS A 207 19.40 10.53 -12.83
C LYS A 207 19.89 11.90 -13.35
N HIS A 208 20.20 12.81 -12.42
CA HIS A 208 20.60 14.18 -12.76
C HIS A 208 22.09 14.32 -13.13
N GLY A 209 22.82 13.22 -13.28
CA GLY A 209 24.25 13.21 -13.64
C GLY A 209 25.18 13.84 -12.60
N ARG A 210 24.72 13.98 -11.35
CA ARG A 210 25.52 14.47 -10.21
C ARG A 210 26.44 13.38 -9.64
N GLU A 211 26.06 12.12 -9.88
CA GLU A 211 26.84 10.92 -9.59
C GLU A 211 26.87 10.05 -10.86
N PRO A 212 28.01 9.38 -11.18
CA PRO A 212 28.04 8.45 -12.28
C PRO A 212 27.15 7.24 -12.03
N VAL A 213 26.44 6.78 -13.05
CA VAL A 213 25.74 5.49 -13.02
C VAL A 213 26.78 4.36 -13.06
N VAL A 214 26.78 3.51 -12.03
CA VAL A 214 27.68 2.36 -11.92
C VAL A 214 26.89 1.07 -12.07
N TYR A 215 27.37 0.20 -12.95
CA TYR A 215 26.88 -1.18 -13.09
C TYR A 215 27.98 -2.14 -12.66
N LEU A 216 27.65 -3.12 -11.83
CA LEU A 216 28.62 -4.11 -11.35
C LEU A 216 29.09 -5.08 -12.46
N HIS A 217 28.30 -5.22 -13.53
CA HIS A 217 28.60 -6.11 -14.65
C HIS A 217 27.81 -5.68 -15.91
N ASP A 218 28.38 -5.85 -17.11
CA ASP A 218 27.71 -5.44 -18.36
C ASP A 218 26.37 -6.15 -18.60
N ARG A 219 26.28 -7.42 -18.18
CA ARG A 219 25.07 -8.26 -18.32
C ARG A 219 23.87 -7.78 -17.51
N ILE A 220 24.07 -6.93 -16.50
CA ILE A 220 22.96 -6.38 -15.70
C ILE A 220 22.62 -4.94 -16.09
N LYS A 221 23.36 -4.36 -17.04
CA LYS A 221 23.16 -2.97 -17.46
C LYS A 221 21.74 -2.73 -17.95
N THR A 222 21.22 -3.57 -18.83
CA THR A 222 19.87 -3.43 -19.40
C THR A 222 18.77 -3.58 -18.35
N ILE A 223 19.01 -4.40 -17.31
CA ILE A 223 18.06 -4.62 -16.20
C ILE A 223 17.96 -3.38 -15.31
N LEU A 224 19.09 -2.73 -15.05
CA LEU A 224 19.20 -1.60 -14.13
C LEU A 224 19.21 -0.24 -14.82
N GLU A 225 19.12 -0.19 -16.15
CA GLU A 225 19.07 1.05 -16.92
C GLU A 225 17.86 1.92 -16.55
N PRO A 226 16.63 1.38 -16.44
CA PRO A 226 15.45 2.17 -16.04
C PRO A 226 15.55 2.76 -14.63
N THR A 227 16.42 2.20 -13.78
CA THR A 227 16.59 2.62 -12.38
C THR A 227 17.95 3.22 -12.09
N TYR A 228 18.66 3.69 -13.14
CA TYR A 228 19.94 4.38 -13.01
C TYR A 228 20.99 3.58 -12.21
N GLY A 229 21.04 2.26 -12.41
CA GLY A 229 21.98 1.37 -11.72
C GLY A 229 21.58 1.00 -10.28
N VAL A 230 20.42 1.43 -9.79
CA VAL A 230 19.91 1.11 -8.46
C VAL A 230 19.01 -0.13 -8.55
N ILE A 231 19.23 -1.13 -7.70
CA ILE A 231 18.34 -2.29 -7.59
C ILE A 231 17.12 -1.85 -6.75
N LEU A 232 15.99 -1.64 -7.42
CA LEU A 232 14.78 -1.06 -6.82
C LEU A 232 13.61 -2.06 -6.76
N TYR A 233 13.53 -2.97 -7.73
CA TYR A 233 12.39 -3.90 -7.88
C TYR A 233 12.79 -5.35 -7.58
N GLN A 234 11.82 -6.18 -7.19
CA GLN A 234 12.05 -7.61 -6.96
C GLN A 234 12.39 -8.33 -8.27
N GLU A 235 11.71 -7.95 -9.34
CA GLU A 235 11.92 -8.45 -10.69
C GLU A 235 13.36 -8.21 -11.16
N GLN A 236 13.96 -7.08 -10.79
CA GLN A 236 15.38 -6.82 -11.10
C GLN A 236 16.30 -7.81 -10.38
N VAL A 237 16.02 -8.16 -9.13
CA VAL A 237 16.78 -9.18 -8.39
C VAL A 237 16.69 -10.53 -9.09
N MET A 238 15.48 -10.90 -9.52
CA MET A 238 15.22 -12.15 -10.24
C MET A 238 15.96 -12.21 -11.57
N GLU A 239 15.88 -11.15 -12.38
CA GLU A 239 16.57 -11.04 -13.67
C GLU A 239 18.09 -11.04 -13.51
N ILE A 240 18.61 -10.39 -12.47
CA ILE A 240 20.06 -10.42 -12.16
C ILE A 240 20.50 -11.85 -11.86
N ALA A 241 19.75 -12.59 -11.03
CA ALA A 241 20.07 -13.98 -10.70
C ALA A 241 20.00 -14.90 -11.94
N GLN A 242 19.00 -14.69 -12.80
CA GLN A 242 18.89 -15.40 -14.08
C GLN A 242 20.09 -15.10 -14.98
N GLN A 243 20.41 -13.83 -15.20
CA GLN A 243 21.49 -13.45 -16.10
C GLN A 243 22.85 -13.86 -15.55
N LEU A 244 23.18 -13.52 -14.30
CA LEU A 244 24.52 -13.78 -13.77
C LEU A 244 24.75 -15.25 -13.41
N SER A 245 23.73 -15.93 -12.89
CA SER A 245 23.90 -17.26 -12.28
C SER A 245 23.11 -18.37 -12.97
N GLY A 246 22.35 -18.07 -14.03
CA GLY A 246 21.63 -19.07 -14.83
C GLY A 246 20.39 -19.65 -14.14
N PHE A 247 19.84 -18.96 -13.14
CA PHE A 247 18.61 -19.38 -12.46
C PHE A 247 17.42 -19.34 -13.43
N SER A 248 16.45 -20.23 -13.23
CA SER A 248 15.13 -20.03 -13.84
C SER A 248 14.38 -18.95 -13.06
N LEU A 249 13.43 -18.26 -13.70
CA LEU A 249 12.65 -17.21 -13.03
C LEU A 249 11.94 -17.73 -11.78
N GLY A 250 11.35 -18.94 -11.83
CA GLY A 250 10.68 -19.54 -10.67
C GLY A 250 11.61 -20.07 -9.57
N SER A 251 12.93 -20.15 -9.80
CA SER A 251 13.91 -20.42 -8.75
C SER A 251 14.53 -19.15 -8.16
N ALA A 252 14.31 -18.01 -8.83
CA ALA A 252 14.80 -16.70 -8.43
C ALA A 252 13.73 -15.89 -7.66
N ASP A 253 12.44 -16.19 -7.90
CA ASP A 253 11.28 -15.80 -7.08
C ASP A 253 11.35 -16.45 -5.68
#